data_AF-A0A917ZWV1-F1
#
_entry.id   AF-A0A917ZWV1-F1
#
_cell.length_a   1.000
_cell.length_b   1.000
_cell.length_c   1.000
_cell.angle_alpha   90.00
_cell.angle_beta   90.00
_cell.angle_gamma   90.00
#
_symmetry.space_group_name_H-M   'P 1'
#
loop_
_entity.id
_entity.type
_entity.pdbx_description
1 polymer ?
#
loop_
_entity_poly.entity_id
_entity_poly.type
_entity_poly.pdbx_seq_one_letter_code
_entity_poly.pdbx_strand_id
1 'polypeptide(L)'
;MDRAKYGRLRDAVIGVLDTMPEVENSSAQVDVALRNLRAALMGDTLRQPDMRGVLDPFEYSLAARLYVDRRGEPIPLPQRAADLRRRLDRDRGLDERRLGEPSRNVVITELRAMIVAGLLEELAARLSPGVAFGPGRSGEELARVAADLAKELLDQTFVGE
;
A
#
# COMPACT_ATOMS: atom_id res chain seq x y z
N MET A 1 26.68 -0.18 4.67
CA MET A 1 26.10 1.18 4.79
C MET A 1 25.08 1.12 5.92
N ASP A 2 25.19 2.01 6.91
CA ASP A 2 24.35 1.98 8.12
C ASP A 2 22.86 2.25 7.79
N ARG A 3 21.94 1.43 8.32
CA ARG A 3 20.49 1.51 8.04
C ARG A 3 19.93 2.90 8.37
N ALA A 4 20.48 3.55 9.39
CA ALA A 4 20.14 4.91 9.76
C ALA A 4 20.60 5.96 8.73
N LYS A 5 21.73 5.73 8.04
CA LYS A 5 22.22 6.62 6.97
C LYS A 5 21.35 6.50 5.71
N TYR A 6 20.93 5.28 5.37
CA TYR A 6 20.05 5.04 4.23
C TYR A 6 18.67 5.69 4.43
N GLY A 7 18.08 5.56 5.62
CA GLY A 7 16.81 6.22 5.94
C GLY A 7 16.88 7.74 5.78
N ARG A 8 17.93 8.37 6.33
CA ARG A 8 18.12 9.84 6.20
C ARG A 8 18.25 10.31 4.76
N LEU A 9 18.94 9.54 3.92
CA LEU A 9 19.09 9.89 2.51
C LEU A 9 17.76 9.77 1.77
N ARG A 10 16.99 8.71 2.05
CA ARG A 10 15.65 8.50 1.48
C ARG A 10 14.72 9.67 1.84
N ASP A 11 14.67 10.07 3.11
CA ASP A 11 13.78 11.15 3.57
C ASP A 11 14.12 12.49 2.91
N ALA A 12 15.40 12.79 2.73
CA ALA A 12 15.84 14.02 2.07
C ALA A 12 15.53 14.05 0.57
N VAL A 13 15.56 12.89 -0.10
CA VAL A 13 15.16 12.77 -1.51
C VAL A 13 13.65 12.95 -1.67
N ILE A 14 12.84 12.35 -0.79
CA ILE A 14 11.37 12.52 -0.80
C ILE A 14 11.00 13.99 -0.63
N GLY A 15 11.63 14.69 0.31
CA GLY A 15 11.38 16.12 0.53
C GLY A 15 11.64 17.00 -0.69
N VAL A 16 12.61 16.66 -1.54
CA VAL A 16 12.87 17.37 -2.82
C VAL A 16 11.79 17.05 -3.86
N LEU A 17 11.36 15.79 -3.96
CA LEU A 17 10.34 15.37 -4.92
C LEU A 17 8.98 15.99 -4.60
N ASP A 18 8.63 16.11 -3.31
CA ASP A 18 7.37 16.72 -2.86
C ASP A 18 7.31 18.24 -3.11
N THR A 19 8.46 18.91 -3.24
CA THR A 19 8.52 20.36 -3.53
C THR A 19 8.56 20.67 -5.04
N MET A 20 8.81 19.68 -5.91
CA MET A 20 8.86 19.87 -7.36
C MET A 20 7.52 20.14 -8.08
N PRO A 21 6.33 19.72 -7.62
CA PRO A 21 5.07 20.08 -8.28
C PRO A 21 4.61 21.54 -8.01
N GLU A 22 5.24 22.28 -7.08
CA GLU A 22 4.90 23.68 -6.75
C GLU A 22 5.86 24.73 -7.35
N VAL A 23 6.63 24.35 -8.37
CA VAL A 23 7.77 25.13 -8.91
C VAL A 23 7.37 26.46 -9.57
N GLU A 24 6.10 26.71 -9.83
CA GLU A 24 5.67 28.02 -10.34
C GLU A 24 5.75 29.14 -9.29
N ASN A 25 5.81 28.86 -7.97
CA ASN A 25 5.74 29.93 -6.96
C ASN A 25 6.61 29.80 -5.68
N SER A 26 7.49 28.80 -5.51
CA SER A 26 8.25 28.66 -4.23
C SER A 26 9.71 28.20 -4.35
N SER A 27 10.53 29.06 -4.98
CA SER A 27 12.00 28.94 -5.06
C SER A 27 12.68 28.70 -3.69
N ALA A 28 12.22 29.38 -2.64
CA ALA A 28 12.79 29.27 -1.29
C ALA A 28 12.63 27.87 -0.66
N GLN A 29 11.54 27.14 -0.98
CA GLN A 29 11.30 25.82 -0.43
C GLN A 29 12.16 24.75 -1.12
N VAL A 30 12.34 24.88 -2.44
CA VAL A 30 13.25 24.03 -3.23
C VAL A 30 14.70 24.18 -2.75
N ASP A 31 15.13 25.41 -2.47
CA ASP A 31 16.48 25.68 -1.94
C ASP A 31 16.71 25.09 -0.55
N VAL A 32 15.66 25.00 0.28
CA VAL A 32 15.73 24.33 1.59
C VAL A 32 15.80 22.82 1.41
N ALA A 33 14.98 22.24 0.52
CA ALA A 33 14.98 20.81 0.25
C ALA A 33 16.34 20.31 -0.31
N LEU A 34 16.92 21.05 -1.27
CA LEU A 34 18.23 20.72 -1.83
C LEU A 34 19.38 20.85 -0.81
N ARG A 35 19.30 21.82 0.10
CA ARG A 35 20.26 21.94 1.21
C ARG A 35 20.17 20.76 2.17
N ASN A 36 18.96 20.29 2.46
CA ASN A 36 18.74 19.12 3.31
C ASN A 36 19.28 17.83 2.65
N LEU A 37 19.06 17.65 1.34
CA LEU A 37 19.66 16.54 0.58
C LEU A 37 21.18 16.57 0.62
N ARG A 38 21.77 17.76 0.43
CA ARG A 38 23.23 17.93 0.51
C ARG A 38 23.78 17.61 1.89
N ALA A 39 23.11 18.05 2.96
CA ALA A 39 23.53 17.75 4.33
C ALA A 39 23.44 16.24 4.64
N ALA A 40 22.38 15.56 4.17
CA ALA A 40 22.22 14.11 4.33
C ALA A 40 23.34 13.31 3.62
N LEU A 41 23.76 13.76 2.42
CA LEU A 41 24.87 13.18 1.67
C LEU A 41 26.22 13.38 2.35
N MET A 42 26.41 14.53 3.02
CA MET A 42 27.65 14.87 3.74
C MET A 42 27.71 14.23 5.13
N GLY A 43 26.63 13.62 5.61
CA GLY A 43 26.56 12.97 6.92
C GLY A 43 26.37 13.93 8.09
N ASP A 44 26.04 15.20 7.82
CA ASP A 44 25.72 16.18 8.86
C ASP A 44 24.35 15.86 9.49
N THR A 45 24.30 15.88 10.81
CA THR A 45 23.06 15.68 11.57
C THR A 45 22.15 16.90 11.41
N LEU A 46 21.22 16.82 10.46
CA LEU A 46 20.14 17.79 10.32
C LEU A 46 19.29 17.84 11.60
N ARG A 47 18.98 19.06 12.03
CA ARG A 47 17.87 19.33 12.95
C ARG A 47 16.59 18.88 12.24
N GLN A 48 16.06 17.73 12.63
CA GLN A 48 14.82 17.22 12.07
C GLN A 48 13.69 18.23 12.32
N PRO A 49 12.98 18.71 11.29
CA PRO A 49 11.68 19.33 11.50
C PRO A 49 10.79 18.29 12.19
N ASP A 50 9.95 18.75 13.11
CA ASP A 50 9.03 17.92 13.92
C ASP A 50 8.05 17.18 12.99
N MET A 51 8.45 15.98 12.50
CA MET A 51 7.67 15.12 11.62
C MET A 51 6.57 14.36 12.38
N ARG A 52 5.75 15.08 13.14
CA ARG A 52 4.44 14.56 13.50
C ARG A 52 3.52 14.69 12.28
N GLY A 53 3.38 13.64 11.48
CA GLY A 53 2.11 13.44 10.78
C GLY A 53 2.09 12.89 9.34
N VAL A 54 3.21 12.67 8.66
CA VAL A 54 3.17 12.03 7.33
C VAL A 54 3.40 10.54 7.48
N LEU A 55 2.33 9.76 7.35
CA LEU A 55 2.41 8.30 7.38
C LEU A 55 3.03 7.80 6.08
N ASP A 56 4.06 6.95 6.18
CA ASP A 56 4.68 6.32 5.02
C ASP A 56 3.69 5.34 4.37
N PRO A 57 3.20 5.59 3.13
CA PRO A 57 2.28 4.70 2.44
C PRO A 57 2.88 3.33 2.12
N PHE A 58 4.21 3.20 2.15
CA PHE A 58 4.89 1.93 1.95
C PHE A 58 4.91 1.06 3.21
N GLU A 59 4.57 1.62 4.37
CA GLU A 59 4.53 0.91 5.66
C GLU A 59 3.10 0.77 6.20
N TYR A 60 2.24 1.76 5.91
CA TYR A 60 0.89 1.84 6.47
C TYR A 60 -0.18 1.99 5.40
N SER A 61 -1.34 1.37 5.66
CA SER A 61 -2.55 1.56 4.87
C SER A 61 -3.11 2.95 5.08
N LEU A 62 -3.20 3.74 4.00
CA LEU A 62 -3.86 5.06 4.03
C LEU A 62 -5.40 4.96 3.99
N ALA A 63 -5.94 3.87 3.44
CA ALA A 63 -7.37 3.69 3.22
C ALA A 63 -8.14 3.18 4.46
N ALA A 64 -7.44 2.83 5.54
CA ALA A 64 -8.04 2.24 6.72
C ALA A 64 -7.27 2.60 7.99
N ARG A 65 -7.99 2.79 9.09
CA ARG A 65 -7.46 3.05 10.43
C ARG A 65 -8.07 2.09 11.44
N LEU A 66 -7.29 1.74 12.45
CA LEU A 66 -7.75 0.92 13.57
C LEU A 66 -8.11 1.85 14.72
N TYR A 67 -9.34 1.76 15.23
CA TYR A 67 -9.79 2.65 16.29
C TYR A 67 -9.57 2.00 17.66
N VAL A 68 -8.58 2.49 18.42
CA VAL A 68 -8.35 2.14 19.83
C VAL A 68 -8.70 3.35 20.68
N ASP A 69 -9.55 3.18 21.69
CA ASP A 69 -9.94 4.28 22.61
C ASP A 69 -10.39 5.57 21.90
N ARG A 70 -11.17 5.41 20.82
CA ARG A 70 -11.66 6.49 19.94
C ARG A 70 -10.57 7.24 19.16
N ARG A 71 -9.34 6.74 19.13
CA ARG A 71 -8.24 7.26 18.31
C ARG A 71 -8.01 6.34 17.13
N GLY A 72 -7.99 6.91 15.92
CA GLY A 72 -7.68 6.18 14.70
C GLY A 72 -6.17 6.04 14.52
N GLU A 73 -5.66 4.85 14.74
CA GLU A 73 -4.26 4.49 14.53
C GLU A 73 -4.03 3.99 13.10
N PRO A 74 -2.87 4.28 12.49
CA PRO A 74 -2.48 3.71 11.19
C PRO A 74 -2.40 2.19 11.27
N ILE A 75 -2.82 1.50 10.20
CA ILE A 75 -2.71 0.04 10.13
C ILE A 75 -1.47 -0.32 9.30
N PRO A 76 -0.48 -1.05 9.86
CA PRO A 76 0.63 -1.58 9.09
C PRO A 76 0.15 -2.49 7.96
N LEU A 77 0.78 -2.42 6.77
CA LEU A 77 0.39 -3.25 5.62
C LEU A 77 0.41 -4.77 5.90
N PRO A 78 1.39 -5.33 6.63
CA PRO A 78 1.36 -6.76 6.99
C PRO A 78 0.15 -7.12 7.88
N GLN A 79 -0.19 -6.24 8.83
CA GLN A 79 -1.38 -6.43 9.66
C GLN A 79 -2.65 -6.36 8.82
N ARG A 80 -2.72 -5.41 7.88
CA ARG A 80 -3.85 -5.30 6.95
C ARG A 80 -4.02 -6.56 6.09
N ALA A 81 -2.92 -7.13 5.60
CA ALA A 81 -2.94 -8.38 4.84
C ALA A 81 -3.47 -9.54 5.70
N ALA A 82 -3.00 -9.68 6.93
CA ALA A 82 -3.49 -10.70 7.86
C ALA A 82 -4.98 -10.53 8.20
N ASP A 83 -5.45 -9.29 8.38
CA ASP A 83 -6.87 -9.00 8.60
C ASP A 83 -7.72 -9.37 7.39
N LEU A 84 -7.26 -9.08 6.18
CA LEU A 84 -7.95 -9.43 4.95
C LEU A 84 -8.03 -10.95 4.77
N ARG A 85 -6.92 -11.68 4.95
CA ARG A 85 -6.92 -13.16 4.92
C ARG A 85 -7.94 -13.73 5.90
N ARG A 86 -7.87 -13.31 7.17
CA ARG A 86 -8.83 -13.79 8.19
C ARG A 86 -10.28 -13.48 7.88
N ARG A 87 -10.57 -12.44 7.11
CA ARG A 87 -11.94 -12.11 6.67
C ARG A 87 -12.37 -13.00 5.51
N LEU A 88 -11.49 -13.19 4.53
CA LEU A 88 -11.71 -14.08 3.39
C LEU A 88 -11.88 -15.54 3.86
N ASP A 89 -11.03 -16.02 4.77
CA ASP A 89 -11.12 -17.36 5.37
C ASP A 89 -12.43 -17.58 6.16
N ARG A 90 -13.06 -16.49 6.60
CA ARG A 90 -14.34 -16.50 7.32
C ARG A 90 -15.54 -16.31 6.40
N ASP A 91 -15.33 -15.94 5.15
CA ASP A 91 -16.42 -15.86 4.19
C ASP A 91 -16.94 -17.27 3.91
N ARG A 92 -18.27 -17.34 3.79
CA ARG A 92 -18.98 -18.59 3.57
C ARG A 92 -18.71 -19.08 2.14
N GLY A 93 -18.68 -20.40 1.97
CA GLY A 93 -18.68 -21.00 0.63
C GLY A 93 -19.93 -20.58 -0.17
N LEU A 94 -19.83 -20.59 -1.50
CA LEU A 94 -20.92 -20.19 -2.41
C LEU A 94 -22.24 -20.93 -2.12
N ASP A 95 -22.16 -22.17 -1.63
CA ASP A 95 -23.32 -23.02 -1.34
C ASP A 95 -23.72 -23.06 0.14
N GLU A 96 -22.98 -22.36 1.01
CA GLU A 96 -23.24 -22.32 2.45
C GLU A 96 -24.34 -21.30 2.81
N ARG A 97 -25.53 -21.55 2.26
CA ARG A 97 -26.75 -20.77 2.55
C ARG A 97 -27.51 -21.41 3.71
N ARG A 98 -27.93 -20.61 4.69
CA ARG A 98 -28.90 -21.05 5.70
C ARG A 98 -30.30 -21.10 5.09
N LEU A 99 -31.06 -22.14 5.42
CA LEU A 99 -32.44 -22.31 4.96
C LEU A 99 -33.25 -21.04 5.28
N GLY A 100 -33.81 -20.41 4.25
CA GLY A 100 -34.63 -19.19 4.38
C GLY A 100 -33.90 -17.83 4.27
N GLU A 101 -32.57 -17.77 4.28
CA GLU A 101 -31.85 -16.51 3.97
C GLU A 101 -31.92 -16.22 2.47
N PRO A 102 -32.00 -14.99 1.95
CA PRO A 102 -31.89 -14.73 0.51
C PRO A 102 -30.49 -15.09 -0.02
N SER A 103 -30.38 -15.40 -1.32
CA SER A 103 -29.06 -15.57 -1.95
C SER A 103 -28.27 -14.27 -1.82
N ARG A 104 -27.03 -14.36 -1.32
CA ARG A 104 -26.11 -13.23 -1.20
C ARG A 104 -24.98 -13.29 -2.23
N ASN A 105 -24.96 -14.32 -3.07
CA ASN A 105 -23.93 -14.51 -4.08
C ASN A 105 -24.10 -13.43 -5.15
N VAL A 106 -23.03 -12.68 -5.38
CA VAL A 106 -22.98 -11.68 -6.45
C VAL A 106 -22.53 -12.38 -7.71
N VAL A 107 -23.39 -12.41 -8.72
CA VAL A 107 -23.02 -12.92 -10.04
C VAL A 107 -22.23 -11.85 -10.77
N ILE A 108 -20.97 -12.16 -11.07
CA ILE A 108 -20.08 -11.35 -11.89
C ILE A 108 -19.95 -12.00 -13.26
N THR A 109 -20.03 -11.18 -14.31
CA THR A 109 -19.81 -11.66 -15.67
C THR A 109 -18.33 -11.95 -15.89
N GLU A 110 -18.02 -12.86 -16.82
CA GLU A 110 -16.65 -13.20 -17.21
C GLU A 110 -15.79 -11.96 -17.48
N LEU A 111 -16.25 -11.06 -18.35
CA LEU A 111 -15.53 -9.82 -18.66
C LEU A 111 -15.24 -8.96 -17.41
N ARG A 112 -16.19 -8.87 -16.47
CA ARG A 112 -15.99 -8.10 -15.23
C ARG A 112 -14.97 -8.79 -14.34
N ALA A 113 -15.03 -10.11 -14.23
CA ALA A 113 -14.07 -10.88 -13.47
C ALA A 113 -12.65 -10.75 -14.05
N MET A 114 -12.48 -10.83 -15.37
CA MET A 114 -11.18 -10.57 -16.02
C MET A 114 -10.63 -9.17 -15.71
N ILE A 115 -11.47 -8.13 -15.78
CA ILE A 115 -11.07 -6.76 -15.46
C ILE A 115 -10.62 -6.66 -13.99
N VAL A 116 -11.39 -7.23 -13.07
CA VAL A 116 -11.06 -7.20 -11.63
C VAL A 116 -9.77 -7.97 -11.36
N ALA A 117 -9.57 -9.13 -11.98
CA ALA A 117 -8.33 -9.90 -11.86
C ALA A 117 -7.12 -9.10 -12.35
N GLY A 118 -7.19 -8.47 -13.52
CA GLY A 118 -6.11 -7.64 -14.03
C GLY A 118 -5.78 -6.45 -13.11
N LEU A 119 -6.79 -5.82 -12.50
CA LEU A 119 -6.57 -4.75 -11.51
C LEU A 119 -5.88 -5.27 -10.24
N LEU A 120 -6.20 -6.50 -9.81
CA LEU A 120 -5.57 -7.14 -8.66
C LEU A 120 -4.11 -7.54 -8.95
N GLU A 121 -3.80 -8.00 -10.16
CA GLU A 121 -2.43 -8.27 -10.61
C GLU A 121 -1.58 -6.99 -10.63
N GLU A 122 -2.13 -5.91 -11.20
CA GLU A 122 -1.49 -4.58 -11.19
C GLU A 122 -1.24 -4.09 -9.76
N LEU A 123 -2.21 -4.28 -8.85
CA LEU A 123 -2.04 -3.95 -7.45
C LEU A 123 -0.94 -4.80 -6.81
N ALA A 124 -0.90 -6.11 -7.06
CA ALA A 124 0.14 -6.99 -6.55
C ALA A 124 1.54 -6.58 -7.05
N ALA A 125 1.66 -6.24 -8.34
CA ALA A 125 2.90 -5.75 -8.92
C ALA A 125 3.36 -4.43 -8.28
N ARG A 126 2.42 -3.52 -8.01
CA ARG A 126 2.72 -2.23 -7.36
C ARG A 126 3.04 -2.33 -5.88
N LEU A 127 2.59 -3.38 -5.19
CA LEU A 127 2.88 -3.64 -3.77
C LEU A 127 4.12 -4.50 -3.56
N SER A 128 4.59 -5.17 -4.61
CA SER A 128 5.80 -6.00 -4.58
C SER A 128 7.05 -5.13 -4.56
N PRO A 129 8.13 -5.57 -3.89
CA PRO A 129 9.40 -4.85 -3.90
C PRO A 129 9.87 -4.63 -5.35
N GLY A 130 10.20 -3.39 -5.70
CA GLY A 130 10.56 -3.05 -7.08
C GLY A 130 10.47 -1.57 -7.37
N VAL A 131 10.40 -1.23 -8.66
CA VAL A 131 10.42 0.15 -9.15
C VAL A 131 9.23 0.96 -8.62
N ALA A 132 8.06 0.33 -8.45
CA ALA A 132 6.84 1.00 -8.00
C ALA A 132 6.74 1.13 -6.47
N PHE A 133 7.14 0.10 -5.71
CA PHE A 133 7.03 0.09 -4.24
C PHE A 133 8.32 0.46 -3.49
N GLY A 134 9.42 0.61 -4.22
CA GLY A 134 10.76 0.68 -3.66
C GLY A 134 11.26 -0.67 -3.13
N PRO A 135 12.40 -0.69 -2.42
CA PRO A 135 12.99 -1.92 -1.89
C PRO A 135 12.29 -2.46 -0.61
N GLY A 136 11.24 -1.78 -0.14
CA GLY A 136 10.50 -2.16 1.06
C GLY A 136 9.75 -3.47 0.87
N ARG A 137 9.67 -4.28 1.93
CA ARG A 137 8.99 -5.59 1.92
C ARG A 137 7.62 -5.58 2.60
N SER A 138 7.23 -4.46 3.19
CA SER A 138 6.00 -4.35 3.97
C SER A 138 4.73 -4.59 3.14
N GLY A 139 4.80 -4.42 1.82
CA GLY A 139 3.73 -4.71 0.87
C GLY A 139 3.64 -6.16 0.40
N GLU A 140 4.66 -7.01 0.61
CA GLU A 140 4.74 -8.36 0.03
C GLU A 140 3.56 -9.26 0.38
N GLU A 141 3.12 -9.22 1.65
CA GLU A 141 1.99 -10.05 2.08
C GLU A 141 0.68 -9.61 1.46
N LEU A 142 0.48 -8.30 1.27
CA LEU A 142 -0.70 -7.75 0.62
C LEU A 142 -0.66 -8.00 -0.89
N ALA A 143 0.53 -7.91 -1.50
CA ALA A 143 0.74 -8.28 -2.90
C ALA A 143 0.36 -9.74 -3.15
N ARG A 144 0.76 -10.65 -2.25
CA ARG A 144 0.40 -12.07 -2.35
C ARG A 144 -1.12 -12.28 -2.27
N VAL A 145 -1.80 -11.65 -1.32
CA VAL A 145 -3.27 -11.72 -1.22
C VAL A 145 -3.95 -11.23 -2.50
N ALA A 146 -3.48 -10.12 -3.08
CA ALA A 146 -4.05 -9.59 -4.32
C ALA A 146 -3.82 -10.56 -5.50
N ALA A 147 -2.62 -11.13 -5.62
CA ALA A 147 -2.30 -12.10 -6.66
C ALA A 147 -3.10 -13.41 -6.51
N ASP A 148 -3.24 -13.93 -5.29
CA ASP A 148 -4.02 -15.13 -5.01
C ASP A 148 -5.49 -14.93 -5.40
N LEU A 149 -6.09 -13.79 -5.02
CA LEU A 149 -7.46 -13.43 -5.41
C LEU A 149 -7.63 -13.26 -6.92
N ALA A 150 -6.66 -12.65 -7.61
CA ALA A 150 -6.71 -12.52 -9.06
C ALA A 150 -6.78 -13.89 -9.73
N LYS A 151 -5.92 -14.81 -9.27
CA LYS A 151 -5.87 -16.19 -9.77
C LYS A 151 -7.19 -16.93 -9.50
N GLU A 152 -7.70 -16.89 -8.28
CA GLU A 152 -8.97 -17.53 -7.93
C GLU A 152 -10.13 -17.02 -8.80
N LEU A 153 -10.16 -15.73 -9.07
CA LEU A 153 -11.19 -15.11 -9.89
C LEU A 153 -11.10 -15.57 -11.36
N LEU A 154 -9.89 -15.65 -11.91
CA LEU A 154 -9.67 -16.16 -13.27
C LEU A 154 -9.99 -17.64 -13.38
N ASP A 155 -9.58 -18.45 -12.40
CA ASP A 155 -9.86 -19.88 -12.35
C ASP A 155 -11.38 -20.13 -12.39
N GLN A 156 -12.20 -19.24 -11.79
CA GLN A 156 -13.67 -19.31 -11.84
C GLN A 156 -14.27 -18.82 -13.16
N THR A 157 -13.56 -17.99 -13.95
CA THR A 157 -14.03 -17.54 -15.27
C THR A 157 -13.80 -18.55 -16.39
N PHE A 158 -12.74 -19.36 -16.29
CA PHE A 158 -12.41 -20.36 -17.30
C PHE A 158 -13.12 -21.71 -17.10
N VAL A 159 -14.00 -21.82 -16.08
CA VAL A 159 -14.92 -22.96 -15.95
C VAL A 159 -16.08 -22.78 -16.92
N GLY A 160 -15.79 -22.95 -18.21
CA GLY A 160 -16.76 -23.05 -19.29
C GLY A 160 -16.60 -24.39 -19.99
N GLU A 161 -17.32 -25.40 -19.51
CA GLU A 161 -18.24 -26.29 -20.26
C GLU A 161 -18.95 -27.28 -19.32
#